data_AF-A0A6P2D8R1-F1
#
_entry.id   AF-A0A6P2D8R1-F1
#
_cell.length_a   1.000
_cell.length_b   1.000
_cell.length_c   1.000
_cell.angle_alpha   90.00
_cell.angle_beta   90.00
_cell.angle_gamma   90.00
#
_symmetry.space_group_name_H-M   'P 1'
#
loop_
_entity.id
_entity.type
_entity.pdbx_description
1 polymer ?
#
loop_
_entity_poly.entity_id
_entity_poly.type
_entity_poly.pdbx_seq_one_letter_code
_entity_poly.pdbx_strand_id
1 'polypeptide(L)'
;MAKRRRKRSNGPPPNNGADFLIGEAGPLIYSYPMPPAKSRGQLIPRPEWTAIESGTELAPAEQAVTSERAKAPAHLPLIPASEEVTVLPRTAREAFAARCAARVAPLRKGAASPEAAAALILAAATTTTPVRRQLLCIRRDFDRLKLLAQQNNWTDDTPVPLDIFGPMWPKRATPDWAKEPPATTKSE
;
A
#
# COMPACT_ATOMS: atom_id res chain seq x y z
N MET A 1 3.63 33.22 31.54
CA MET A 1 3.52 31.78 31.20
C MET A 1 4.50 30.98 32.06
N ALA A 2 4.00 30.19 33.02
CA ALA A 2 4.82 29.51 34.02
C ALA A 2 5.30 28.13 33.53
N LYS A 3 6.61 27.89 33.51
CA LYS A 3 7.23 26.61 33.14
C LYS A 3 7.03 25.58 34.27
N ARG A 4 6.24 24.53 34.01
CA ARG A 4 6.09 23.36 34.91
C ARG A 4 7.37 22.51 34.89
N ARG A 5 8.07 22.50 36.03
CA ARG A 5 9.25 21.68 36.31
C ARG A 5 8.80 20.24 36.61
N ARG A 6 9.18 19.26 35.79
CA ARG A 6 8.89 17.83 36.04
C ARG A 6 9.85 17.29 37.10
N LYS A 7 9.29 16.76 38.21
CA LYS A 7 10.02 16.00 39.24
C LYS A 7 10.48 14.67 38.64
N ARG A 8 11.78 14.40 38.66
CA ARG A 8 12.35 13.07 38.39
C ARG A 8 12.20 12.23 39.66
N SER A 9 11.57 11.07 39.57
CA SER A 9 11.54 10.07 40.63
C SER A 9 12.84 9.28 40.58
N ASN A 10 13.66 9.39 41.64
CA ASN A 10 14.83 8.55 41.87
C ASN A 10 14.42 7.27 42.59
N GLY A 11 14.98 6.14 42.15
CA GLY A 11 15.25 5.00 43.01
C GLY A 11 14.49 3.71 42.69
N PRO A 12 15.18 2.58 42.46
CA PRO A 12 14.56 1.26 42.58
C PRO A 12 14.20 0.96 44.04
N PRO A 13 13.14 0.20 44.30
CA PRO A 13 12.72 -0.14 45.66
C PRO A 13 13.74 -1.04 46.37
N PRO A 14 13.86 -0.95 47.70
CA PRO A 14 14.76 -1.79 48.49
C PRO A 14 14.31 -3.25 48.45
N ASN A 15 15.29 -4.14 48.25
CA ASN A 15 15.13 -5.58 48.23
C ASN A 15 15.10 -6.09 49.68
N ASN A 16 13.91 -6.13 50.29
CA ASN A 16 13.72 -6.79 51.57
C ASN A 16 13.66 -8.30 51.32
N GLY A 17 14.75 -9.00 51.64
CA GLY A 17 14.81 -10.45 51.67
C GLY A 17 13.78 -10.98 52.67
N ALA A 18 12.67 -11.47 52.15
CA ALA A 18 11.74 -12.32 52.88
C ALA A 18 12.08 -13.77 52.54
N ASP A 19 12.33 -14.56 53.58
CA ASP A 19 12.47 -16.00 53.50
C ASP A 19 11.20 -16.61 52.90
N PHE A 20 11.32 -17.21 51.71
CA PHE A 20 10.22 -17.95 51.10
C PHE A 20 10.27 -19.39 51.58
N LEU A 21 9.32 -19.76 52.44
CA LEU A 21 9.00 -21.14 52.75
C LEU A 21 8.44 -21.82 51.49
N ILE A 22 9.17 -22.80 50.97
CA ILE A 22 8.73 -23.64 49.85
C ILE A 22 7.71 -24.63 50.39
N GLY A 23 6.42 -24.31 50.28
CA GLY A 23 5.34 -25.27 50.45
C GLY A 23 5.10 -26.02 49.13
N GLU A 24 4.98 -27.35 49.20
CA GLU A 24 4.62 -28.21 48.06
C GLU A 24 3.28 -27.76 47.45
N ALA A 25 3.35 -27.06 46.33
CA ALA A 25 2.19 -26.62 45.56
C ALA A 25 1.69 -27.80 44.72
N GLY A 26 0.50 -28.32 45.07
CA GLY A 26 -0.31 -29.12 44.16
C GLY A 26 -0.59 -28.37 42.84
N PRO A 27 -1.15 -29.05 41.82
CA PRO A 27 -1.33 -28.46 40.50
C PRO A 27 -2.06 -27.13 40.57
N LEU A 28 -1.40 -26.08 40.09
CA LEU A 28 -1.90 -24.70 40.05
C LEU A 28 -3.14 -24.63 39.14
N ILE A 29 -4.31 -24.82 39.74
CA ILE A 29 -5.59 -24.51 39.08
C ILE A 29 -5.75 -22.98 39.15
N TYR A 30 -5.16 -22.30 38.17
CA TYR A 30 -5.45 -20.88 37.94
C TYR A 30 -6.86 -20.74 37.39
N SER A 31 -7.85 -20.66 38.28
CA SER A 31 -9.17 -20.13 37.92
C SER A 31 -9.13 -18.61 38.08
N TYR A 32 -8.84 -17.90 36.99
CA TYR A 32 -9.09 -16.47 36.95
C TYR A 32 -10.60 -16.27 36.78
N PRO A 33 -11.31 -15.64 37.73
CA PRO A 33 -12.67 -15.20 37.47
C PRO A 33 -12.63 -14.23 36.29
N MET A 34 -13.37 -14.57 35.23
CA MET A 34 -13.46 -13.76 34.03
C MET A 34 -13.92 -12.35 34.46
N PRO A 35 -13.14 -11.29 34.22
CA PRO A 35 -13.50 -9.96 34.67
C PRO A 35 -14.88 -9.61 34.08
N PRO A 36 -15.76 -8.94 34.85
CA PRO A 36 -17.08 -8.56 34.36
C PRO A 36 -16.87 -7.79 33.06
N ALA A 37 -17.57 -8.22 32.00
CA ALA A 37 -17.44 -7.69 30.65
C ALA A 37 -17.70 -6.18 30.66
N LYS A 38 -16.64 -5.38 30.88
CA LYS A 38 -16.69 -3.94 30.75
C LYS A 38 -16.90 -3.70 29.26
N SER A 39 -18.13 -3.29 28.94
CA SER A 39 -18.56 -2.54 27.76
C SER A 39 -17.59 -2.60 26.58
N ARG A 40 -18.01 -3.26 25.48
CA ARG A 40 -17.42 -3.16 24.13
C ARG A 40 -16.67 -1.84 23.99
N GLY A 41 -15.36 -1.87 24.22
CA GLY A 41 -14.51 -0.74 23.96
C GLY A 41 -14.59 -0.52 22.46
N GLN A 42 -15.30 0.52 22.04
CA GLN A 42 -15.12 1.03 20.69
C GLN A 42 -13.63 1.28 20.55
N LEU A 43 -12.99 0.55 19.65
CA LEU A 43 -11.64 0.87 19.20
C LEU A 43 -11.71 2.32 18.72
N ILE A 44 -11.25 3.27 19.53
CA ILE A 44 -11.06 4.65 19.11
C ILE A 44 -9.89 4.58 18.13
N PRO A 45 -10.11 4.76 16.81
CA PRO A 45 -9.03 4.75 15.86
C PRO A 45 -8.03 5.83 16.26
N ARG A 46 -6.76 5.44 16.43
CA ARG A 46 -5.70 6.40 16.71
C ARG A 46 -5.59 7.38 15.53
N PRO A 47 -5.59 8.70 15.78
CA PRO A 47 -5.56 9.72 14.73
C PRO A 47 -4.26 9.77 13.93
N GLU A 48 -3.24 8.98 14.31
CA GLU A 48 -1.94 8.96 13.62
C GLU A 48 -1.89 8.04 12.39
N TRP A 49 -2.94 7.23 12.15
CA TRP A 49 -3.04 6.32 10.98
C TRP A 49 -4.24 6.59 10.06
N THR A 50 -5.04 7.59 10.35
CA THR A 50 -6.15 8.01 9.49
C THR A 50 -5.69 9.14 8.56
N ALA A 51 -5.97 8.99 7.27
CA ALA A 51 -5.82 10.01 6.22
C ALA A 51 -4.48 10.07 5.46
N ILE A 52 -4.08 8.95 4.86
CA ILE A 52 -3.60 9.02 3.47
C ILE A 52 -4.51 8.08 2.68
N GLU A 53 -5.47 8.64 1.94
CA GLU A 53 -6.43 7.95 1.05
C GLU A 53 -7.65 7.24 1.68
N SER A 54 -8.32 7.85 2.66
CA SER A 54 -9.77 7.65 2.77
C SER A 54 -10.43 8.68 1.87
N GLY A 55 -10.51 8.36 0.58
CA GLY A 55 -11.35 9.11 -0.36
C GLY A 55 -12.77 9.22 0.19
N THR A 56 -13.45 10.32 -0.15
CA THR A 56 -14.86 10.59 0.16
C THR A 56 -15.67 9.29 0.12
N GLU A 57 -16.43 9.01 1.18
CA GLU A 57 -17.28 7.82 1.25
C GLU A 57 -18.20 7.81 0.02
N LEU A 58 -17.85 6.97 -0.96
CA LEU A 58 -18.60 6.83 -2.20
C LEU A 58 -20.03 6.42 -1.84
N ALA A 59 -21.01 7.02 -2.53
CA ALA A 59 -22.41 6.67 -2.33
C ALA A 59 -22.60 5.15 -2.53
N PRO A 60 -23.54 4.49 -1.82
CA PRO A 60 -23.73 3.04 -1.90
C PRO A 60 -23.89 2.52 -3.35
N ALA A 61 -24.47 3.33 -4.24
CA ALA A 61 -24.59 3.00 -5.67
C ALA A 61 -23.24 2.94 -6.40
N GLU A 62 -22.32 3.86 -6.10
CA GLU A 62 -20.98 3.86 -6.68
C GLU A 62 -20.09 2.75 -6.08
N GLN A 63 -20.33 2.40 -4.82
CA GLN A 63 -19.73 1.21 -4.19
C GLN A 63 -20.17 -0.07 -4.90
N ALA A 64 -21.45 -0.21 -5.26
CA ALA A 64 -21.94 -1.37 -6.00
C ALA A 64 -21.23 -1.50 -7.37
N VAL A 65 -21.16 -0.42 -8.15
CA VAL A 65 -20.48 -0.41 -9.47
C VAL A 65 -18.98 -0.70 -9.34
N THR A 66 -18.32 -0.15 -8.32
CA THR A 66 -16.90 -0.43 -8.09
C THR A 66 -16.66 -1.86 -7.59
N SER A 67 -17.57 -2.42 -6.79
CA SER A 67 -17.49 -3.80 -6.29
C SER A 67 -17.81 -4.85 -7.36
N GLU A 68 -18.75 -4.58 -8.27
CA GLU A 68 -18.96 -5.43 -9.46
C GLU A 68 -17.76 -5.40 -10.39
N ARG A 69 -17.16 -4.21 -10.60
CA ARG A 69 -15.91 -4.08 -11.36
C ARG A 69 -14.72 -4.73 -10.65
N ALA A 70 -14.80 -4.91 -9.34
CA ALA A 70 -13.82 -5.61 -8.51
C ALA A 70 -14.04 -7.13 -8.44
N LYS A 71 -15.12 -7.68 -9.03
CA LYS A 71 -15.14 -9.09 -9.49
C LYS A 71 -14.21 -9.24 -10.70
N ALA A 72 -12.94 -8.85 -10.52
CA ALA A 72 -11.89 -9.35 -11.36
C ALA A 72 -11.94 -10.89 -11.24
N PRO A 73 -11.85 -11.63 -12.36
CA PRO A 73 -11.85 -13.09 -12.31
C PRO A 73 -10.80 -13.52 -11.29
N ALA A 74 -11.21 -14.34 -10.32
CA ALA A 74 -10.42 -14.70 -9.13
C ALA A 74 -9.06 -15.37 -9.47
N HIS A 75 -8.82 -15.64 -10.75
CA HIS A 75 -7.66 -16.33 -11.29
C HIS A 75 -6.60 -15.40 -11.90
N LEU A 76 -6.86 -14.10 -12.07
CA LEU A 76 -5.84 -13.22 -12.63
C LEU A 76 -4.73 -12.93 -11.61
N PRO A 77 -3.46 -13.07 -12.00
CA PRO A 77 -2.35 -12.76 -11.10
C PRO A 77 -2.36 -11.27 -10.75
N LEU A 78 -2.07 -10.96 -9.47
CA LEU A 78 -1.99 -9.57 -8.98
C LEU A 78 -0.89 -8.77 -9.70
N ILE A 79 0.14 -9.45 -10.19
CA ILE A 79 1.22 -8.85 -10.94
C ILE A 79 0.97 -9.18 -12.42
N PRO A 80 0.89 -8.18 -13.32
CA PRO A 80 0.79 -8.44 -14.74
C PRO A 80 1.95 -9.33 -15.21
N ALA A 81 1.63 -10.36 -15.99
CA ALA A 81 2.65 -11.22 -16.58
C ALA A 81 3.49 -10.42 -17.58
N SER A 82 4.74 -10.81 -17.80
CA SER A 82 5.62 -10.13 -18.77
C SER A 82 5.00 -10.07 -20.16
N GLU A 83 4.32 -11.13 -20.57
CA GLU A 83 3.60 -11.24 -21.85
C GLU A 83 2.43 -10.25 -21.97
N GLU A 84 1.73 -9.98 -20.86
CA GLU A 84 0.65 -8.98 -20.85
C GLU A 84 1.23 -7.57 -21.00
N VAL A 85 2.39 -7.32 -20.41
CA VAL A 85 3.08 -6.02 -20.48
C VAL A 85 3.63 -5.77 -21.88
N THR A 86 4.11 -6.79 -22.59
CA THR A 86 4.64 -6.61 -23.96
C THR A 86 3.57 -6.24 -24.99
N VAL A 87 2.29 -6.48 -24.70
CA VAL A 87 1.16 -6.04 -25.54
C VAL A 87 0.94 -4.53 -25.48
N LEU A 88 1.43 -3.86 -24.43
CA LEU A 88 1.30 -2.41 -24.32
C LEU A 88 2.30 -1.68 -25.23
N PRO A 89 1.90 -0.52 -25.81
CA PRO A 89 2.83 0.38 -26.48
C PRO A 89 4.03 0.72 -25.59
N ARG A 90 5.19 0.98 -26.19
CA ARG A 90 6.44 1.29 -25.49
C ARG A 90 6.26 2.41 -24.46
N THR A 91 5.61 3.51 -24.85
CA THR A 91 5.33 4.65 -23.95
C THR A 91 4.47 4.25 -22.75
N ALA A 92 3.45 3.40 -22.96
CA ALA A 92 2.61 2.87 -21.89
C ALA A 92 3.37 1.91 -20.96
N ARG A 93 4.31 1.09 -21.49
CA ARG A 93 5.20 0.24 -20.69
C ARG A 93 6.11 1.06 -19.79
N GLU A 94 6.72 2.11 -20.32
CA GLU A 94 7.60 3.01 -19.56
C GLU A 94 6.83 3.73 -18.45
N ALA A 95 5.63 4.23 -18.76
CA ALA A 95 4.77 4.87 -17.77
C ALA A 95 4.32 3.88 -16.67
N PHE A 96 3.99 2.65 -17.05
CA PHE A 96 3.66 1.59 -16.09
C PHE A 96 4.84 1.25 -15.18
N ALA A 97 6.05 1.09 -15.74
CA ALA A 97 7.26 0.81 -14.99
C ALA A 97 7.60 1.92 -13.98
N ALA A 98 7.55 3.19 -14.40
CA ALA A 98 7.79 4.34 -13.53
C ALA A 98 6.80 4.37 -12.34
N ARG A 99 5.55 3.99 -12.59
CA ARG A 99 4.50 3.93 -11.57
C ARG A 99 4.68 2.78 -10.58
N CYS A 100 5.06 1.60 -11.07
CA CYS A 100 5.47 0.49 -10.23
C CYS A 100 6.63 0.88 -9.31
N ALA A 101 7.65 1.55 -9.87
CA ALA A 101 8.79 2.04 -9.10
C ALA A 101 8.35 3.04 -8.00
N ALA A 102 7.49 3.99 -8.33
CA ALA A 102 6.99 4.97 -7.36
C ALA A 102 6.17 4.33 -6.22
N ARG A 103 5.37 3.29 -6.52
CA ARG A 103 4.59 2.57 -5.49
C ARG A 103 5.46 1.72 -4.58
N VAL A 104 6.51 1.11 -5.12
CA VAL A 104 7.44 0.26 -4.35
C VAL A 104 8.50 1.10 -3.61
N ALA A 105 8.73 2.36 -4.01
CA ALA A 105 9.72 3.23 -3.38
C ALA A 105 9.61 3.33 -1.84
N PRO A 106 8.42 3.43 -1.21
CA PRO A 106 8.28 3.45 0.24
C PRO A 106 8.67 2.13 0.93
N LEU A 107 8.58 1.00 0.21
CA LEU A 107 8.97 -0.32 0.72
C LEU A 107 10.49 -0.49 0.75
N ARG A 108 11.21 0.31 -0.05
CA ARG A 108 12.67 0.30 -0.14
C ARG A 108 13.36 1.08 0.99
N LYS A 109 12.71 1.30 2.14
CA LYS A 109 13.36 1.89 3.33
C LYS A 109 14.37 0.89 3.91
N GLY A 110 15.54 0.81 3.28
CA GLY A 110 16.64 -0.10 3.58
C GLY A 110 17.44 -0.44 2.32
N ALA A 111 18.71 -0.84 2.46
CA ALA A 111 19.54 -1.36 1.37
C ALA A 111 19.11 -2.79 1.00
N ALA A 112 17.83 -3.00 0.71
CA ALA A 112 17.33 -4.27 0.21
C ALA A 112 17.92 -4.51 -1.19
N SER A 113 18.61 -5.63 -1.36
CA SER A 113 19.04 -6.10 -2.67
C SER A 113 17.79 -6.24 -3.59
N PRO A 114 17.96 -6.13 -4.91
CA PRO A 114 16.84 -6.35 -5.84
C PRO A 114 16.17 -7.72 -5.64
N GLU A 115 16.94 -8.73 -5.25
CA GLU A 115 16.44 -10.08 -4.90
C GLU A 115 15.54 -10.06 -3.66
N ALA A 116 15.93 -9.32 -2.60
CA ALA A 116 15.11 -9.17 -1.40
C ALA A 116 13.80 -8.42 -1.69
N ALA A 117 13.82 -7.44 -2.60
CA ALA A 117 12.62 -6.76 -3.06
C ALA A 117 11.69 -7.71 -3.83
N ALA A 118 12.23 -8.54 -4.73
CA ALA A 118 11.45 -9.54 -5.45
C ALA A 118 10.81 -10.59 -4.51
N ALA A 119 11.57 -11.06 -3.52
CA ALA A 119 11.05 -12.00 -2.51
C ALA A 119 9.92 -11.38 -1.67
N LEU A 120 10.06 -10.12 -1.26
CA LEU A 120 9.01 -9.37 -0.56
C LEU A 120 7.74 -9.23 -1.40
N ILE A 121 7.88 -8.95 -2.69
CA ILE A 121 6.75 -8.83 -3.63
C ILE A 121 6.02 -10.18 -3.77
N LEU A 122 6.76 -11.28 -3.91
CA LEU A 122 6.18 -12.63 -3.98
C LEU A 122 5.47 -13.02 -2.67
N ALA A 123 6.11 -12.77 -1.52
CA ALA A 123 5.51 -13.02 -0.21
C ALA A 123 4.25 -12.17 0.04
N ALA A 124 4.25 -10.94 -0.46
CA ALA A 124 3.09 -10.05 -0.40
C ALA A 124 1.94 -10.48 -1.31
N ALA A 125 2.22 -11.15 -2.43
CA ALA A 125 1.17 -11.65 -3.31
C ALA A 125 0.36 -12.77 -2.63
N THR A 126 0.98 -13.56 -1.75
CA THR A 126 0.34 -14.70 -1.06
C THR A 126 -0.29 -14.31 0.27
N THR A 127 0.21 -13.28 0.95
CA THR A 127 -0.28 -12.86 2.28
C THR A 127 -1.14 -11.59 2.21
N THR A 128 -2.14 -11.48 3.09
CA THR A 128 -3.01 -10.28 3.21
C THR A 128 -2.25 -9.14 3.89
N THR A 129 -1.25 -8.59 3.19
CA THR A 129 -0.36 -7.54 3.70
C THR A 129 -0.72 -6.17 3.11
N PRO A 130 -0.28 -5.05 3.72
CA PRO A 130 -0.39 -3.73 3.10
C PRO A 130 0.27 -3.67 1.70
N VAL A 131 1.27 -4.52 1.44
CA VAL A 131 1.90 -4.65 0.12
C VAL A 131 0.95 -5.26 -0.91
N ARG A 132 0.09 -6.22 -0.54
CA ARG A 132 -0.96 -6.75 -1.43
C ARG A 132 -1.89 -5.64 -1.95
N ARG A 133 -2.24 -4.67 -1.10
CA ARG A 133 -3.05 -3.51 -1.52
C ARG A 133 -2.31 -2.69 -2.59
N GLN A 134 -1.00 -2.50 -2.45
CA GLN A 134 -0.20 -1.84 -3.48
C GLN A 134 -0.15 -2.64 -4.79
N LEU A 135 -0.02 -3.96 -4.73
CA LEU A 135 -0.04 -4.83 -5.92
C LEU A 135 -1.41 -4.76 -6.63
N LEU A 136 -2.52 -4.74 -5.89
CA LEU A 136 -3.85 -4.52 -6.48
C LEU A 136 -3.97 -3.15 -7.16
N CYS A 137 -3.39 -2.11 -6.57
CA CYS A 137 -3.32 -0.81 -7.22
C CYS A 137 -2.50 -0.87 -8.51
N ILE A 138 -1.36 -1.58 -8.52
CA ILE A 138 -0.55 -1.79 -9.72
C ILE A 138 -1.37 -2.49 -10.81
N ARG A 139 -2.10 -3.57 -10.49
CA ARG A 139 -2.95 -4.26 -11.46
C ARG A 139 -4.03 -3.35 -12.02
N ARG A 140 -4.74 -2.63 -11.15
CA ARG A 140 -5.78 -1.67 -11.56
C ARG A 140 -5.23 -0.57 -12.47
N ASP A 141 -4.00 -0.12 -12.20
CA ASP A 141 -3.31 0.87 -13.02
C ASP A 141 -2.98 0.30 -14.41
N PHE A 142 -2.50 -0.95 -14.48
CA PHE A 142 -2.28 -1.66 -15.74
C PHE A 142 -3.57 -1.82 -16.55
N ASP A 143 -4.64 -2.33 -15.92
CA ASP A 143 -5.93 -2.55 -16.61
C ASP A 143 -6.52 -1.23 -17.13
N ARG A 144 -6.38 -0.14 -16.35
CA ARG A 144 -6.78 1.20 -16.79
C ARG A 144 -5.97 1.66 -18.00
N LEU A 145 -4.65 1.46 -17.99
CA LEU A 145 -3.78 1.83 -19.12
C LEU A 145 -4.13 1.04 -20.37
N LYS A 146 -4.38 -0.26 -20.24
CA LYS A 146 -4.79 -1.12 -21.35
C LYS A 146 -6.08 -0.61 -21.99
N LEU A 147 -7.08 -0.29 -21.17
CA LEU A 147 -8.35 0.25 -21.65
C LEU A 147 -8.19 1.60 -22.34
N LEU A 148 -7.37 2.50 -21.80
CA LEU A 148 -7.10 3.80 -22.39
C LEU A 148 -6.30 3.72 -23.69
N ALA A 149 -5.31 2.82 -23.76
CA ALA A 149 -4.55 2.57 -24.97
C ALA A 149 -5.47 2.07 -26.10
N GLN A 150 -6.41 1.18 -25.77
CA GLN A 150 -7.42 0.70 -26.71
C GLN A 150 -8.38 1.81 -27.15
N GLN A 151 -8.86 2.64 -26.22
CA GLN A 151 -9.79 3.73 -26.53
C GLN A 151 -9.18 4.82 -27.40
N ASN A 152 -7.90 5.14 -27.17
CA ASN A 152 -7.22 6.23 -27.86
C ASN A 152 -6.33 5.75 -29.02
N ASN A 153 -6.35 4.45 -29.34
CA ASN A 153 -5.49 3.81 -30.34
C ASN A 153 -4.02 4.20 -30.18
N TRP A 154 -3.50 4.17 -28.94
CA TRP A 154 -2.10 4.51 -28.72
C TRP A 154 -1.19 3.53 -29.43
N THR A 155 -0.32 4.06 -30.27
CA THR A 155 0.78 3.36 -30.92
C THR A 155 2.09 3.65 -30.19
N ASP A 156 3.18 2.99 -30.62
CA ASP A 156 4.52 3.26 -30.11
C ASP A 156 4.98 4.72 -30.38
N ASP A 157 4.40 5.35 -31.41
CA ASP A 157 4.73 6.72 -31.83
C ASP A 157 3.84 7.79 -31.18
N THR A 158 2.77 7.38 -30.48
CA THR A 158 1.83 8.32 -29.87
C THR A 158 2.22 8.57 -28.41
N PRO A 159 2.63 9.80 -28.03
CA PRO A 159 2.96 10.09 -26.65
C PRO A 159 1.69 10.04 -25.79
N VAL A 160 1.78 9.44 -24.60
CA VAL A 160 0.63 9.33 -23.68
C VAL A 160 0.46 10.66 -22.93
N PRO A 161 -0.67 11.37 -23.03
CA PRO A 161 -0.86 12.62 -22.29
C PRO A 161 -0.67 12.44 -20.78
N LEU A 162 0.13 13.31 -20.14
CA LEU A 162 0.40 13.27 -18.70
C LEU A 162 -0.88 13.37 -17.85
N ASP A 163 -1.85 14.16 -18.32
CA ASP A 163 -3.13 14.37 -17.63
C ASP A 163 -3.95 13.09 -17.45
N ILE A 164 -3.75 12.09 -18.31
CA ILE A 164 -4.48 10.82 -18.24
C ILE A 164 -4.09 10.00 -17.01
N PHE A 165 -2.85 10.18 -16.54
CA PHE A 165 -2.40 9.61 -15.28
C PHE A 165 -2.91 10.40 -14.07
N GLY A 166 -3.37 11.64 -14.28
CA GLY A 166 -3.97 12.52 -13.27
C GLY A 166 -3.05 12.76 -12.06
N PRO A 167 -3.60 12.97 -10.85
CA PRO A 167 -2.81 13.21 -9.63
C PRO A 167 -1.95 11.99 -9.21
N MET A 168 -2.08 10.86 -9.91
CA MET A 168 -1.37 9.63 -9.61
C MET A 168 0.04 9.62 -10.23
N TRP A 169 0.36 10.58 -11.09
CA TRP A 169 1.71 10.82 -11.56
C TRP A 169 2.45 11.75 -10.59
N PRO A 170 3.73 11.50 -10.25
CA PRO A 170 4.46 12.39 -9.35
C PRO A 170 4.53 13.79 -9.97
N LYS A 171 4.02 14.81 -9.26
CA LYS A 171 3.94 16.21 -9.73
C LYS A 171 5.26 16.84 -10.21
N ARG A 172 6.40 16.15 -10.05
CA ARG A 172 7.76 16.64 -10.36
C ARG A 172 8.56 15.72 -11.27
N ALA A 173 8.00 14.58 -11.68
CA ALA A 173 8.71 13.65 -12.56
C ALA A 173 8.13 13.79 -13.96
N THR A 174 8.64 14.67 -14.80
CA THR A 174 8.35 14.59 -16.25
C THR A 174 9.22 13.47 -16.84
N PRO A 175 8.64 12.34 -17.26
CA PRO A 175 9.41 11.26 -17.86
C PRO A 175 10.02 11.73 -19.18
N ASP A 176 11.15 11.14 -19.57
CA ASP A 176 11.90 11.60 -20.74
C ASP A 176 11.08 11.51 -22.04
N TRP A 177 10.25 10.48 -22.18
CA TRP A 177 9.32 10.35 -23.33
C TRP A 177 8.29 11.49 -23.43
N ALA A 178 7.94 12.15 -22.32
CA ALA A 178 7.01 13.28 -22.34
C ALA A 178 7.71 14.61 -22.67
N LYS A 179 9.05 14.63 -22.70
CA LYS A 179 9.83 15.80 -23.10
C LYS A 179 9.99 15.89 -24.61
N GLU A 180 9.81 14.77 -25.33
CA GLU A 180 9.89 14.75 -26.77
C GLU A 180 8.64 15.43 -27.37
N PRO A 181 8.80 16.46 -28.20
CA PRO A 181 7.67 17.08 -28.87
C PRO A 181 6.99 16.03 -29.76
N PRO A 182 5.66 16.03 -29.89
CA PRO A 182 4.96 15.10 -30.77
C PRO A 182 5.58 15.24 -32.16
N ALA A 183 6.00 14.11 -32.75
CA ALA A 183 6.59 14.09 -34.07
C ALA A 183 5.65 14.87 -35.01
N THR A 184 6.08 16.04 -35.44
CA THR A 184 5.28 16.88 -36.32
C THR A 184 5.06 16.08 -37.59
N THR A 185 3.85 15.55 -37.76
CA THR A 185 3.42 14.94 -39.01
C THR A 185 3.53 16.02 -40.06
N LYS A 186 4.59 15.95 -40.87
CA LYS A 186 4.71 16.75 -42.08
C LYS A 186 3.58 16.27 -42.98
N SER A 187 2.48 17.01 -42.97
CA SER A 187 1.41 16.88 -43.96
C SER A 187 2.01 17.33 -45.30
N GLU A 188 2.40 16.35 -46.10
CA GLU A 188 2.85 16.51 -47.48
C GLU A 188 1.64 16.52 -48.43
#